data_AF-A0A0P8ALN5-F1
#
_entry.id   AF-A0A0P8ALN5-F1
#
_cell.length_a   1.000
_cell.length_b   1.000
_cell.length_c   1.000
_cell.angle_alpha   90.00
_cell.angle_beta   90.00
_cell.angle_gamma   90.00
#
_symmetry.space_group_name_H-M   'P 1'
#
loop_
_entity.id
_entity.type
_entity.pdbx_description
1 polymer ?
#
loop_
_entity_poly.entity_id
_entity_poly.type
_entity_poly.pdbx_seq_one_letter_code
_entity_poly.pdbx_strand_id
1 'polypeptide(L)' 'MLTPMQQLAYEALELQGLCDGAEALFGLACGDRRDPDTKKARNALHVYLPLLAERAGALNTALEAEERRQQAG' A
#
# COMPACT_ATOMS: atom_id res chain seq x y z
N MET A 1 -2.31 19.36 -14.80
CA MET A 1 -1.28 18.30 -14.68
C MET A 1 -0.60 18.48 -13.34
N LEU A 2 -0.40 17.39 -12.58
CA LEU A 2 0.34 17.42 -11.31
C LEU A 2 1.84 17.55 -11.59
N THR A 3 2.57 18.23 -10.70
CA THR A 3 4.04 18.16 -10.72
C THR A 3 4.51 16.77 -10.28
N PRO A 4 5.75 16.35 -10.61
CA PRO A 4 6.29 15.07 -10.14
C PRO A 4 6.18 14.88 -8.62
N MET A 5 6.45 15.92 -7.83
CA MET A 5 6.27 15.87 -6.38
C MET A 5 4.81 15.75 -5.93
N GLN A 6 3.88 16.40 -6.62
CA GLN A 6 2.46 16.25 -6.32
C GLN A 6 1.95 14.85 -6.65
N GLN A 7 2.47 14.23 -7.71
CA GLN A 7 2.17 12.85 -8.08
C GLN A 7 2.67 11.86 -7.00
N LEU A 8 3.91 12.02 -6.54
CA LEU A 8 4.49 11.21 -5.45
C LEU A 8 3.69 11.34 -4.16
N ALA A 9 3.29 12.56 -3.79
CA ALA A 9 2.47 12.79 -2.60
C ALA A 9 1.09 12.12 -2.71
N TYR A 10 0.48 12.14 -3.90
CA TYR A 10 -0.77 11.45 -4.15
C TYR A 10 -0.63 9.92 -4.03
N GLU A 11 0.41 9.34 -4.63
CA GLU A 11 0.68 7.91 -4.56
C GLU A 11 0.99 7.45 -3.13
N ALA A 12 1.69 8.29 -2.33
CA ALA A 12 1.92 8.02 -0.92
C ALA A 12 0.62 8.01 -0.09
N LEU A 13 -0.33 8.91 -0.38
CA LEU A 13 -1.65 8.91 0.25
C LEU A 13 -2.47 7.68 -0.13
N GLU A 14 -2.45 7.26 -1.41
CA GLU A 14 -3.10 6.02 -1.83
C GLU A 14 -2.51 4.81 -1.11
N LEU A 15 -1.19 4.73 -1.00
CA LEU A 15 -0.50 3.65 -0.30
C LEU A 15 -0.87 3.62 1.18
N GLN A 16 -0.97 4.78 1.83
CA GLN A 16 -1.40 4.87 3.23
C GLN A 16 -2.80 4.29 3.42
N GLY A 17 -3.76 4.63 2.56
CA GLY A 17 -5.11 4.06 2.63
C GLY A 17 -5.14 2.53 2.44
N LEU A 18 -4.25 1.99 1.60
CA LEU A 18 -4.08 0.55 1.46
C LEU A 18 -3.47 -0.10 2.72
N CYS A 19 -2.51 0.56 3.36
CA CYS A 19 -1.93 0.11 4.64
C CYS A 19 -3.01 0.03 5.72
N ASP A 20 -3.82 1.09 5.89
CA ASP A 20 -4.88 1.15 6.91
C ASP A 20 -5.91 0.03 6.68
N GLY A 21 -6.29 -0.21 5.42
CA GLY A 21 -7.18 -1.31 5.04
C GLY A 21 -6.58 -2.69 5.34
N ALA A 22 -5.29 -2.88 5.03
CA ALA A 22 -4.59 -4.13 5.33
C ALA A 22 -4.48 -4.37 6.85
N GLU A 23 -4.19 -3.35 7.64
CA GLU A 23 -4.11 -3.42 9.10
C GLU A 23 -5.45 -3.86 9.71
N ALA A 24 -6.55 -3.24 9.30
CA ALA A 24 -7.89 -3.59 9.76
C ALA A 24 -8.23 -5.06 9.45
N LEU A 25 -7.88 -5.52 8.24
CA LEU A 25 -8.08 -6.92 7.85
C LEU A 25 -7.18 -7.88 8.62
N PHE A 26 -5.93 -7.50 8.94
CA PHE A 26 -5.03 -8.30 9.78
C PHE A 26 -5.59 -8.51 11.18
N GLY A 27 -6.13 -7.46 11.81
CA GLY A 27 -6.78 -7.58 13.11
C GLY A 27 -7.89 -8.64 13.10
N LEU A 28 -8.75 -8.60 12.09
CA LEU A 28 -9.87 -9.55 11.94
C LEU A 28 -9.39 -10.96 11.55
N ALA A 29 -8.34 -11.07 10.74
CA ALA A 29 -7.76 -12.34 10.28
C ALA A 29 -7.08 -13.15 11.40
N CYS A 30 -6.69 -12.50 12.49
CA CYS A 30 -6.10 -13.13 13.68
C CYS A 30 -7.15 -13.74 14.65
N GLY A 31 -8.44 -13.58 14.38
CA GLY A 31 -9.55 -14.13 15.18
C GLY A 31 -9.76 -15.66 15.06
N ASP A 32 -10.91 -16.15 15.56
CA ASP A 32 -11.27 -17.57 15.55
C ASP A 32 -11.34 -18.09 14.10
N ARG A 33 -10.65 -19.20 13.82
CA ARG A 33 -10.61 -19.82 12.48
C ARG A 33 -11.98 -20.35 12.02
N ARG A 34 -12.91 -20.58 12.94
CA ARG A 34 -14.28 -21.03 12.65
C ARG A 34 -15.22 -19.87 12.34
N ASP A 35 -14.81 -18.64 12.65
CA ASP A 35 -15.58 -17.46 12.31
C ASP A 35 -15.52 -17.22 10.78
N PRO A 36 -16.67 -17.20 10.08
CA PRO A 36 -16.70 -16.91 8.66
C PRO A 36 -16.11 -15.54 8.31
N ASP A 37 -16.16 -14.55 9.20
CA ASP A 37 -15.63 -13.21 8.93
C ASP A 37 -14.10 -13.17 9.04
N THR A 38 -13.50 -13.92 9.97
CA THR A 38 -12.04 -14.17 9.99
C THR A 38 -11.59 -14.86 8.70
N LYS A 39 -12.36 -15.83 8.18
CA LYS A 39 -12.04 -16.47 6.89
C LYS A 39 -12.12 -15.49 5.73
N LYS A 40 -13.16 -14.64 5.66
CA LYS A 40 -13.27 -13.59 4.64
C LYS A 40 -12.11 -12.60 4.72
N ALA A 41 -11.71 -12.18 5.92
CA ALA A 41 -10.59 -11.27 6.13
C ALA A 41 -9.27 -11.85 5.61
N ARG A 42 -8.99 -13.12 5.88
CA ARG A 42 -7.79 -13.80 5.34
C ARG A 42 -7.80 -13.88 3.81
N ASN A 43 -8.95 -14.16 3.21
CA ASN A 43 -9.10 -14.16 1.76
C ASN A 43 -8.88 -12.75 1.18
N ALA A 44 -9.43 -11.72 1.83
CA ALA A 44 -9.22 -10.33 1.42
C ALA A 44 -7.73 -9.94 1.54
N LEU A 45 -7.04 -10.32 2.61
CA LEU A 45 -5.60 -10.10 2.77
C LEU A 45 -4.78 -10.77 1.66
N HIS A 46 -5.15 -11.97 1.21
CA HIS A 46 -4.49 -12.62 0.09
C HIS A 46 -4.54 -11.80 -1.22
N VAL A 47 -5.55 -10.94 -1.38
CA VAL A 47 -5.67 -10.02 -2.52
C VAL A 47 -5.00 -8.67 -2.23
N TYR A 48 -5.17 -8.15 -1.00
CA TYR A 48 -4.65 -6.84 -0.61
C TYR A 48 -3.12 -6.80 -0.48
N LEU A 49 -2.50 -7.85 0.08
CA LEU A 49 -1.05 -7.84 0.36
C LEU A 49 -0.19 -7.75 -0.90
N PRO A 50 -0.48 -8.48 -2.00
CA PRO A 50 0.24 -8.29 -3.25
C PRO A 50 0.09 -6.88 -3.83
N LEU A 51 -1.13 -6.33 -3.83
CA LEU A 51 -1.40 -4.98 -4.31
C LEU A 51 -0.62 -3.93 -3.49
N LEU A 52 -0.60 -4.09 -2.17
CA LEU A 52 0.15 -3.23 -1.27
C LEU A 52 1.67 -3.28 -1.58
N ALA A 53 2.22 -4.48 -1.78
CA ALA A 53 3.63 -4.66 -2.09
C ALA A 53 4.01 -4.03 -3.45
N GLU A 54 3.16 -4.21 -4.47
CA GLU A 54 3.35 -3.61 -5.80
C GLU A 54 3.35 -2.09 -5.72
N ARG A 55 2.37 -1.49 -5.03
CA ARG A 55 2.27 -0.04 -4.88
C ARG A 55 3.41 0.56 -4.06
N ALA A 56 3.82 -0.11 -2.99
CA ALA A 56 4.99 0.31 -2.21
C ALA A 56 6.27 0.29 -3.04
N GLY A 57 6.48 -0.76 -3.86
CA GLY A 57 7.62 -0.88 -4.74
C GLY A 57 7.66 0.21 -5.83
N ALA A 58 6.50 0.49 -6.44
CA ALA A 58 6.37 1.56 -7.43
C ALA A 58 6.70 2.93 -6.83
N LEU A 59 6.15 3.26 -5.66
CA LEU A 59 6.42 4.52 -4.97
C LEU A 59 7.90 4.66 -4.60
N ASN A 60 8.53 3.60 -4.08
CA ASN A 60 9.95 3.62 -3.74
C ASN A 60 10.82 3.89 -4.99
N THR A 61 10.51 3.24 -6.11
CA THR A 61 11.21 3.48 -7.38
C THR A 61 11.04 4.93 -7.86
N ALA A 62 9.84 5.49 -7.70
CA ALA A 62 9.54 6.86 -8.10
C ALA A 62 10.26 7.89 -7.20
N LEU A 63 10.34 7.64 -5.89
CA LEU A 63 11.10 8.46 -4.94
C LEU A 63 12.60 8.45 -5.30
N GLU A 64 13.19 7.28 -5.53
CA GLU A 64 14.60 7.17 -5.95
C GLU A 64 14.89 7.91 -7.25
N ALA A 65 13.97 7.85 -8.22
CA ALA A 65 14.11 8.57 -9.48
C ALA A 65 14.10 10.09 -9.28
N GLU A 66 13.27 10.60 -8.38
CA GLU A 66 13.20 12.02 -8.06
C GLU A 66 14.41 12.50 -7.26
N GLU A 67 14.91 11.72 -6.32
CA GLU A 67 16.16 12.02 -5.59
C GLU A 67 17.35 12.17 -6.55
N ARG A 68 17.48 11.28 -7.54
CA ARG A 68 18.55 11.39 -8.56
C ARG A 68 18.42 12.64 -9.41
N ARG A 69 17.18 13.07 -9.73
CA ARG A 69 16.96 14.34 -10.46
C ARG A 69 17.38 15.54 -9.65
N GLN A 70 17.07 15.57 -8.36
CA GLN A 70 17.44 16.67 -7.47
C GLN A 70 18.95 16.77 -7.25
N GLN A 71 19.68 15.65 -7.29
CA GLN A 71 21.14 15.63 -7.16
C GLN A 71 21.89 15.99 -8.45
N ALA A 72 21.24 15.89 -9.60
CA ALA A 72 21.83 16.18 -10.91
C ALA A 72 21.62 17.64 -11.37
N GLY A 73 20.90 18.44 -10.59
CA GLY A 73 20.68 19.88 -10.80
C GLY A 73 21.39 20.72 -9.76
#